data_AF-A0A496CKU4-F1
#
_entry.id   AF-A0A496CKU4-F1
#
_cell.length_a   1.000
_cell.length_b   1.000
_cell.length_c   1.000
_cell.angle_alpha   90.00
_cell.angle_beta   90.00
_cell.angle_gamma   90.00
#
_symmetry.space_group_name_H-M   'P 1'
#
loop_
_entity.id
_entity.type
_entity.pdbx_description
1 polymer ?
#
loop_
_entity_poly.entity_id
_entity_poly.type
_entity_poly.pdbx_seq_one_letter_code
_entity_poly.pdbx_strand_id
1 'polypeptide(L)'
;MIACVIKRILIKIIYIKKIVLTILMAGAIFTSCSNEINDQGKTDDNDGPVGYISLVLSNSSVRGTETKTLDSLHYGTADENKVKSILIVLYNGDDPVTSEVKYQFVLTDIGTPTSPGNDIHSILQGTNTTTYRIKAKEVIKDNYKLTVFINPPAVLKGLTGKGEKLGIMTAAAEVTVDQLTMGEQIRDNFLMSNFAGLVEVDKSDIYDTEAKAEAAPVKLDVERAVAKVTLSVADNLNAASATLGANIGEIKWDVDVINRKTFWMRNAAPMLDKNSISSGVVTQTIPEVAIATNRIYMYATDPNWNGFSHSRNPNLIASLTNEFIYKSGTIALPFKPSTSDEPTETYVTENTMVASEQWEDVTTCVLISAVITPKTTYFGTSLLPGAPYFLFRNMAFTFTDIQQIHAAYNNPETIITSIGKTWKVLTEEATNASIIVLPAILDRMKGSEDFNGYTDVPDTSKDVVKSNGTVSFFAAGAPNYYYVPIRHFRDELQSESMAYGRYGVVRNSWYNLLLTSIKNYGTGEIPKDRPEPDDKDKSWLSVEFTILPWVERGQGIEL
;
A
#
# COMPACT_ATOMS: atom_id res chain seq x y z
N MET A 1 -4.05 44.73 -17.98
CA MET A 1 -3.57 43.87 -16.87
C MET A 1 -3.50 42.37 -17.27
N ILE A 2 -3.33 42.05 -18.56
CA ILE A 2 -3.27 40.67 -19.09
C ILE A 2 -1.88 40.37 -19.70
N ALA A 3 -1.09 41.40 -20.06
CA ALA A 3 0.26 41.24 -20.61
C ALA A 3 1.35 40.87 -19.56
N CYS A 4 1.16 41.21 -18.28
CA CYS A 4 2.11 40.84 -17.21
C CYS A 4 1.97 39.39 -16.73
N VAL A 5 0.80 38.78 -16.89
CA VAL A 5 0.54 37.38 -16.48
C VAL A 5 1.13 36.41 -17.51
N ILE A 6 1.05 36.74 -18.80
CA ILE A 6 1.64 35.94 -19.89
C ILE A 6 3.18 35.94 -19.81
N LYS A 7 3.80 37.05 -19.37
CA LYS A 7 5.26 37.12 -19.18
C LYS A 7 5.77 36.28 -17.99
N ARG A 8 4.96 36.10 -16.93
CA ARG A 8 5.29 35.18 -15.81
C ARG A 8 5.07 33.71 -16.15
N ILE A 9 4.13 33.40 -17.05
CA ILE A 9 3.89 32.02 -17.52
C ILE A 9 4.96 31.59 -18.53
N LEU A 10 5.41 32.48 -19.44
CA LEU A 10 6.56 32.17 -20.32
C LEU A 10 7.87 31.99 -19.55
N ILE A 11 8.12 32.75 -18.48
CA ILE A 11 9.35 32.62 -17.66
C ILE A 11 9.35 31.33 -16.82
N LYS A 12 8.18 30.80 -16.41
CA LYS A 12 8.08 29.49 -15.74
C LYS A 12 8.21 28.29 -16.70
N ILE A 13 7.72 28.41 -17.93
CA ILE A 13 7.88 27.35 -18.95
C ILE A 13 9.35 27.24 -19.43
N ILE A 14 10.12 28.32 -19.35
CA ILE A 14 11.57 28.33 -19.66
C ILE A 14 12.43 27.67 -18.55
N TYR A 15 11.91 27.54 -17.32
CA TYR A 15 12.66 26.92 -16.20
C TYR A 15 12.46 25.41 -16.05
N ILE A 16 11.42 24.82 -16.67
CA ILE A 16 11.12 23.37 -16.59
C ILE A 16 11.65 22.59 -17.82
N LYS A 17 12.29 23.27 -18.77
CA LYS A 17 12.87 22.68 -20.00
C LYS A 17 14.40 22.83 -20.10
N LYS A 18 15.09 22.87 -18.96
CA LYS A 18 16.56 22.72 -18.87
C LYS A 18 16.99 21.37 -18.27
N ILE A 19 16.33 20.30 -18.71
CA ILE A 19 16.98 18.99 -18.83
C ILE A 19 17.32 18.85 -20.31
N VAL A 20 18.49 19.37 -20.69
CA VAL A 20 19.10 19.11 -22.01
C VAL A 20 20.59 18.89 -21.79
N LEU A 21 20.96 17.62 -21.89
CA LEU A 21 22.19 17.11 -22.49
C LEU A 21 22.96 18.19 -23.28
N THR A 22 24.10 18.66 -22.76
CA THR A 22 25.07 19.43 -23.54
C THR A 22 26.46 18.86 -23.31
N ILE A 23 26.80 17.86 -24.13
CA ILE A 23 28.19 17.59 -24.50
C ILE A 23 28.60 18.73 -25.42
N LEU A 24 29.59 19.54 -25.02
CA LEU A 24 30.44 20.22 -25.99
C LEU A 24 31.83 20.51 -25.40
N MET A 25 32.82 19.94 -26.08
CA MET A 25 34.25 20.25 -26.04
C MET A 25 34.53 21.76 -26.05
N ALA A 26 35.46 22.19 -25.19
CA ALA A 26 36.38 23.29 -25.47
C ALA A 26 37.64 23.10 -24.63
N GLY A 27 38.75 22.78 -25.30
CA GLY A 27 40.06 22.66 -24.70
C GLY A 27 40.68 24.02 -24.35
N ALA A 28 41.50 24.00 -23.30
CA ALA A 28 42.54 25.00 -23.04
C ALA A 28 43.73 24.31 -22.36
N ILE A 29 44.63 23.87 -23.24
CA ILE A 29 46.08 23.69 -23.14
C ILE A 29 46.73 24.13 -21.82
N PHE A 30 47.35 23.19 -21.11
CA PHE A 30 48.65 23.40 -20.47
C PHE A 30 49.64 22.37 -21.02
N THR A 31 50.63 22.88 -21.73
CA THR A 31 51.79 22.14 -22.23
C THR A 31 52.78 21.90 -21.09
N SER A 32 53.11 20.64 -20.82
CA SER A 32 54.43 20.25 -20.31
C SER A 32 54.78 18.90 -20.90
N CYS A 33 55.47 18.93 -22.04
CA CYS A 33 56.11 17.77 -22.62
C CYS A 33 57.38 17.44 -21.82
N SER A 34 57.50 16.18 -21.42
CA SER A 34 58.68 15.39 -21.78
C SER A 34 58.20 13.98 -22.10
N ASN A 35 58.42 13.59 -23.35
CA ASN A 35 57.99 12.35 -24.00
C ASN A 35 58.43 11.11 -23.21
N GLU A 36 57.67 10.01 -23.32
CA GLU A 36 58.08 8.81 -24.06
C GLU A 36 56.81 8.00 -24.41
N ILE A 37 56.82 7.43 -25.62
CA ILE A 37 55.74 6.73 -26.28
C ILE A 37 55.67 5.29 -25.75
N ASN A 38 54.53 4.83 -25.22
CA ASN A 38 53.96 3.54 -25.63
C ASN A 38 52.56 3.25 -25.06
N ASP A 39 51.78 2.67 -25.96
CA ASP A 39 50.63 1.76 -25.80
C ASP A 39 49.29 2.28 -25.24
N GLN A 40 48.27 2.26 -26.11
CA GLN A 40 46.88 2.52 -25.79
C GLN A 40 46.26 1.29 -25.11
N GLY A 41 46.49 1.15 -23.81
CA GLY A 41 45.62 0.38 -22.92
C GLY A 41 44.59 1.31 -22.29
N LYS A 42 43.31 0.97 -22.35
CA LYS A 42 42.33 1.53 -21.40
C LYS A 42 42.85 1.21 -20.00
N THR A 43 43.28 2.23 -19.26
CA THR A 43 43.58 2.11 -17.83
C THR A 43 42.25 1.93 -17.12
N ASP A 44 41.94 0.69 -16.73
CA ASP A 44 41.02 0.46 -15.61
C ASP A 44 41.59 1.22 -14.39
N ASP A 45 40.77 2.00 -13.70
CA ASP A 45 41.08 2.70 -12.43
C ASP A 45 41.30 1.67 -11.29
N ASN A 46 42.31 0.80 -11.42
CA ASN A 46 42.69 -0.23 -10.45
C ASN A 46 44.05 0.07 -9.82
N ASP A 47 44.35 1.34 -9.51
CA ASP A 47 45.68 1.76 -9.01
C ASP A 47 45.76 1.86 -7.47
N GLY A 48 44.78 1.29 -6.76
CA GLY A 48 44.71 1.27 -5.30
C GLY A 48 45.10 -0.08 -4.69
N PRO A 49 45.45 -0.14 -3.39
CA PRO A 49 45.75 -1.41 -2.74
C PRO A 49 44.50 -2.29 -2.71
N VAL A 50 44.63 -3.53 -3.19
CA VAL A 50 43.58 -4.54 -3.15
C VAL A 50 43.32 -4.98 -1.71
N GLY A 51 42.07 -5.28 -1.39
CA GLY A 51 41.67 -5.89 -0.13
C GLY A 51 40.36 -6.67 -0.28
N TYR A 52 39.85 -7.15 0.85
CA TYR A 52 38.73 -8.07 0.91
C TYR A 52 37.66 -7.54 1.87
N ILE A 53 36.40 -7.64 1.45
CA ILE A 53 35.21 -7.32 2.25
C ILE A 53 34.32 -8.55 2.36
N SER A 54 33.77 -8.81 3.54
CA SER A 54 32.75 -9.85 3.78
C SER A 54 31.51 -9.19 4.37
N LEU A 55 30.35 -9.80 4.12
CA LEU A 55 29.07 -9.31 4.57
C LEU A 55 28.36 -10.36 5.41
N VAL A 56 27.54 -9.90 6.34
CA VAL A 56 26.57 -10.74 7.04
C VAL A 56 25.19 -10.12 6.92
N LEU A 57 24.27 -10.84 6.28
CA LEU A 57 22.91 -10.41 6.04
C LEU A 57 21.96 -11.11 6.99
N SER A 58 21.02 -10.37 7.58
CA SER A 58 19.82 -10.93 8.20
C SER A 58 18.62 -10.61 7.31
N ASN A 59 17.93 -11.66 6.84
CA ASN A 59 16.72 -11.57 5.99
C ASN A 59 15.48 -11.02 6.71
N SER A 60 15.63 -10.51 7.93
CA SER A 60 14.62 -9.78 8.68
C SER A 60 15.29 -8.65 9.45
N SER A 61 14.76 -7.43 9.28
CA SER A 61 15.13 -6.25 10.06
C SER A 61 14.48 -6.19 11.44
N VAL A 62 13.64 -7.18 11.77
CA VAL A 62 12.99 -7.30 13.07
C VAL A 62 13.62 -8.46 13.83
N ARG A 63 14.29 -8.16 14.95
CA ARG A 63 14.89 -9.14 15.86
C ARG A 63 13.99 -9.26 17.09
N GLY A 64 13.16 -10.29 17.16
CA GLY A 64 12.23 -10.48 18.28
C GLY A 64 12.90 -11.09 19.52
N THR A 65 12.94 -10.35 20.63
CA THR A 65 13.06 -10.91 22.00
C THR A 65 12.09 -10.24 22.99
N GLU A 66 11.05 -9.52 22.54
CA GLU A 66 10.13 -8.86 23.46
C GLU A 66 8.90 -9.72 23.75
N THR A 67 8.81 -10.19 25.00
CA THR A 67 7.58 -10.64 25.66
C THR A 67 6.70 -9.43 25.95
N LYS A 68 5.85 -9.01 25.01
CA LYS A 68 4.72 -8.13 25.32
C LYS A 68 3.43 -8.62 24.69
N THR A 69 2.55 -9.05 25.59
CA THR A 69 1.15 -9.36 25.38
C THR A 69 0.40 -8.13 24.85
N LEU A 70 0.37 -7.95 23.52
CA LEU A 70 -0.71 -7.34 22.74
C LEU A 70 -0.47 -7.52 21.22
N ASP A 71 0.79 -7.71 20.80
CA ASP A 71 1.17 -7.99 19.42
C ASP A 71 1.97 -9.30 19.39
N SER A 72 1.31 -10.43 19.11
CA SER A 72 2.02 -11.68 18.85
C SER A 72 2.92 -11.47 17.63
N LEU A 73 4.20 -11.81 17.72
CA LEU A 73 5.07 -11.85 16.55
C LEU A 73 4.44 -12.82 15.54
N HIS A 74 4.07 -12.30 14.37
CA HIS A 74 3.55 -13.13 13.31
C HIS A 74 4.65 -13.40 12.31
N TYR A 75 4.86 -14.69 12.09
CA TYR A 75 5.94 -15.18 11.26
C TYR A 75 5.48 -15.31 9.82
N GLY A 76 6.32 -14.83 8.91
CA GLY A 76 6.15 -15.08 7.51
C GLY A 76 6.28 -16.56 7.17
N THR A 77 5.70 -16.98 6.06
CA THR A 77 5.77 -18.36 5.57
C THR A 77 7.20 -18.73 5.16
N ALA A 78 7.49 -20.03 4.99
CA ALA A 78 8.80 -20.45 4.50
C ALA A 78 9.12 -19.85 3.12
N ASP A 79 8.10 -19.73 2.27
CA ASP A 79 8.22 -19.14 0.94
C ASP A 79 8.51 -17.64 1.00
N GLU A 80 7.86 -16.90 1.90
CA GLU A 80 8.10 -15.48 2.12
C GLU A 80 9.53 -15.16 2.59
N ASN A 81 10.23 -16.13 3.17
CA ASN A 81 11.58 -15.99 3.75
C ASN A 81 12.69 -16.57 2.85
N LYS A 82 12.32 -17.18 1.73
CA LYS A 82 13.24 -17.93 0.87
C LYS A 82 14.22 -16.99 0.16
N VAL A 83 15.51 -17.31 0.25
CA VAL A 83 16.60 -16.58 -0.41
C VAL A 83 17.12 -17.39 -1.58
N LYS A 84 16.88 -16.91 -2.80
CA LYS A 84 17.32 -17.54 -4.06
C LYS A 84 18.52 -16.85 -4.68
N SER A 85 18.68 -15.55 -4.44
CA SER A 85 19.85 -14.81 -4.92
C SER A 85 20.12 -13.58 -4.07
N ILE A 86 21.37 -13.13 -4.09
CA ILE A 86 21.84 -11.91 -3.42
C ILE A 86 22.60 -11.07 -4.44
N LEU A 87 22.29 -9.78 -4.52
CA LEU A 87 23.02 -8.78 -5.29
C LEU A 87 23.68 -7.81 -4.32
N ILE A 88 24.99 -7.64 -4.44
CA ILE A 88 25.79 -6.72 -3.65
C ILE A 88 26.30 -5.63 -4.60
N VAL A 89 26.11 -4.37 -4.21
CA VAL A 89 26.51 -3.22 -5.03
C VAL A 89 27.27 -2.22 -4.17
N LEU A 90 28.46 -1.84 -4.61
CA LEU A 90 29.30 -0.83 -3.99
C LEU A 90 29.41 0.39 -4.90
N TYR A 91 28.96 1.54 -4.41
CA TYR A 91 29.10 2.85 -5.07
C TYR A 91 30.27 3.61 -4.47
N ASN A 92 30.92 4.45 -5.27
CA ASN A 92 31.99 5.36 -4.82
C ASN A 92 31.50 6.59 -4.01
N GLY A 93 30.22 6.67 -3.70
CA GLY A 93 29.60 7.79 -3.00
C GLY A 93 28.07 7.64 -2.91
N ASP A 94 27.41 8.65 -2.32
CA ASP A 94 25.96 8.72 -2.14
C ASP A 94 25.29 9.85 -2.95
N ASP A 95 26.04 10.65 -3.70
CA ASP A 95 25.49 11.66 -4.61
C ASP A 95 24.77 10.96 -5.79
N PRO A 96 23.46 11.13 -5.97
CA PRO A 96 22.70 10.45 -7.03
C PRO A 96 23.16 10.79 -8.46
N VAL A 97 23.79 11.94 -8.68
CA VAL A 97 24.20 12.43 -10.00
C VAL A 97 25.60 11.92 -10.36
N THR A 98 26.53 11.97 -9.41
CA THR A 98 27.94 11.68 -9.70
C THR A 98 28.36 10.27 -9.33
N SER A 99 27.78 9.71 -8.27
CA SER A 99 28.19 8.41 -7.74
C SER A 99 27.80 7.28 -8.67
N GLU A 100 28.67 6.30 -8.80
CA GLU A 100 28.54 5.20 -9.72
C GLU A 100 28.94 3.87 -9.09
N VAL A 101 28.39 2.80 -9.64
CA VAL A 101 28.71 1.44 -9.22
C VAL A 101 30.17 1.13 -9.57
N LYS A 102 30.98 0.81 -8.56
CA LYS A 102 32.35 0.31 -8.73
C LYS A 102 32.40 -1.21 -8.78
N TYR A 103 31.57 -1.87 -7.96
CA TYR A 103 31.48 -3.33 -7.91
C TYR A 103 30.03 -3.79 -7.88
N GLN A 104 29.77 -4.88 -8.59
CA GLN A 104 28.53 -5.61 -8.58
C GLN A 104 28.84 -7.10 -8.41
N PHE A 105 28.30 -7.74 -7.38
CA PHE A 105 28.42 -9.18 -7.18
C PHE A 105 27.03 -9.80 -7.15
N VAL A 106 26.80 -10.78 -8.02
CA VAL A 106 25.53 -11.52 -8.11
C VAL A 106 25.76 -12.94 -7.64
N LEU A 107 25.18 -13.29 -6.50
CA LEU A 107 25.26 -14.62 -5.90
C LEU A 107 23.95 -15.36 -6.19
N THR A 108 24.02 -16.43 -6.96
CA THR A 108 22.84 -17.25 -7.32
C THR A 108 22.87 -18.64 -6.69
N ASP A 109 24.05 -19.11 -6.30
CA ASP A 109 24.23 -20.37 -5.56
C ASP A 109 24.28 -20.06 -4.07
N ILE A 110 23.10 -20.04 -3.44
CA ILE A 110 22.96 -19.78 -1.99
C ILE A 110 23.20 -21.08 -1.19
N GLY A 111 22.76 -22.22 -1.71
CA GLY A 111 22.83 -23.51 -1.02
C GLY A 111 21.87 -23.64 0.16
N THR A 112 22.22 -24.52 1.11
CA THR A 112 21.45 -24.81 2.32
C THR A 112 22.33 -24.64 3.56
N PRO A 113 21.77 -24.61 4.79
CA PRO A 113 22.58 -24.57 6.01
C PRO A 113 23.64 -25.69 6.12
N THR A 114 23.33 -26.89 5.63
CA THR A 114 24.23 -28.05 5.67
C THR A 114 25.18 -28.11 4.48
N SER A 115 24.89 -27.38 3.40
CA SER A 115 25.71 -27.28 2.21
C SER A 115 25.62 -25.87 1.63
N PRO A 116 26.27 -24.87 2.25
CA PRO A 116 26.28 -23.50 1.73
C PRO A 116 26.84 -23.45 0.31
N GLY A 117 26.29 -22.57 -0.51
CA GLY A 117 26.75 -22.39 -1.89
C GLY A 117 28.15 -21.79 -1.97
N ASN A 118 28.71 -21.75 -3.18
CA ASN A 118 30.13 -21.44 -3.38
C ASN A 118 30.59 -20.11 -2.80
N ASP A 119 29.73 -19.09 -2.82
CA ASP A 119 30.02 -17.74 -2.32
C ASP A 119 29.49 -17.48 -0.90
N ILE A 120 28.91 -18.49 -0.27
CA ILE A 120 28.35 -18.40 1.08
C ILE A 120 29.31 -19.08 2.05
N HIS A 121 29.80 -18.34 3.03
CA HIS A 121 30.67 -18.88 4.07
C HIS A 121 29.86 -19.77 5.03
N SER A 122 28.69 -19.30 5.45
CA SER A 122 27.81 -20.05 6.34
C SER A 122 26.38 -19.51 6.33
N ILE A 123 25.40 -20.39 6.52
CA ILE A 123 24.00 -20.03 6.75
C ILE A 123 23.62 -20.51 8.15
N LEU A 124 23.19 -19.59 9.00
CA LEU A 124 22.78 -19.88 10.38
C LEU A 124 21.29 -19.60 10.53
N GLN A 125 20.52 -20.64 10.85
CA GLN A 125 19.10 -20.51 11.17
C GLN A 125 18.96 -20.14 12.65
N GLY A 126 18.46 -18.93 12.92
CA GLY A 126 18.03 -18.50 14.25
C GLY A 126 16.54 -18.73 14.46
N THR A 127 16.05 -18.41 15.66
CA THR A 127 14.63 -18.56 16.03
C THR A 127 13.69 -17.71 15.17
N ASN A 128 14.15 -16.55 14.68
CA ASN A 128 13.32 -15.55 13.98
C ASN A 128 14.04 -14.89 12.79
N THR A 129 15.25 -15.34 12.48
CA THR A 129 16.14 -14.72 11.47
C THR A 129 17.12 -15.75 10.92
N THR A 130 17.30 -15.82 9.62
CA THR A 130 18.35 -16.58 8.94
C THR A 130 19.47 -15.63 8.56
N THR A 131 20.67 -15.97 9.00
CA THR A 131 21.85 -15.16 8.77
C THR A 131 22.72 -15.78 7.69
N TYR A 132 23.05 -15.00 6.67
CA TYR A 132 23.90 -15.39 5.56
C TYR A 132 25.24 -14.67 5.69
N ARG A 133 26.30 -15.40 6.00
CA ARG A 133 27.67 -14.87 5.94
C ARG A 133 28.24 -15.14 4.57
N ILE A 134 28.69 -14.10 3.89
CA ILE A 134 29.18 -14.15 2.52
C ILE A 134 30.70 -14.31 2.55
N LYS A 135 31.27 -15.15 1.68
CA LYS A 135 32.73 -15.24 1.55
C LYS A 135 33.32 -13.91 1.10
N ALA A 136 34.57 -13.68 1.44
CA ALA A 136 35.21 -12.41 1.14
C ALA A 136 35.19 -12.11 -0.37
N LYS A 137 34.93 -10.86 -0.74
CA LYS A 137 34.99 -10.35 -2.10
C LYS A 137 36.14 -9.37 -2.24
N GLU A 138 36.93 -9.55 -3.28
CA GLU A 138 38.07 -8.69 -3.59
C GLU A 138 37.58 -7.34 -4.15
N VAL A 139 38.07 -6.26 -3.57
CA VAL A 139 37.79 -4.88 -3.96
C VAL A 139 39.02 -4.00 -3.72
N ILE A 140 39.12 -2.87 -4.41
CA ILE A 140 40.12 -1.85 -4.08
C ILE A 140 39.77 -1.20 -2.74
N LYS A 141 40.76 -1.00 -1.87
CA LYS A 141 40.58 -0.36 -0.56
C LYS A 141 40.28 1.14 -0.70
N ASP A 142 39.00 1.46 -0.59
CA ASP A 142 38.47 2.82 -0.60
C ASP A 142 37.21 2.90 0.28
N ASN A 143 36.66 4.09 0.44
CA ASN A 143 35.35 4.29 1.05
C ASN A 143 34.25 4.03 0.02
N TYR A 144 33.19 3.34 0.43
CA TYR A 144 32.06 3.02 -0.43
C TYR A 144 30.72 3.24 0.27
N LYS A 145 29.67 3.33 -0.55
CA LYS A 145 28.29 3.14 -0.12
C LYS A 145 27.81 1.77 -0.61
N LEU A 146 27.31 0.97 0.31
CA LEU A 146 26.89 -0.39 0.08
C LEU A 146 25.36 -0.51 0.07
N THR A 147 24.84 -1.22 -0.93
CA THR A 147 23.48 -1.73 -0.93
C THR A 147 23.46 -3.20 -1.28
N VAL A 148 22.52 -3.92 -0.68
CA VAL A 148 22.28 -5.33 -0.92
C VAL A 148 20.81 -5.54 -1.24
N PHE A 149 20.57 -6.38 -2.24
CA PHE A 149 19.24 -6.83 -2.60
C PHE A 149 19.17 -8.35 -2.54
N ILE A 150 18.21 -8.87 -1.79
CA ILE A 150 17.84 -10.29 -1.83
C ILE A 150 16.76 -10.45 -2.88
N ASN A 151 16.87 -11.51 -3.69
CA ASN A 151 15.93 -11.83 -4.76
C ASN A 151 15.64 -10.65 -5.70
N PRO A 152 16.66 -9.97 -6.24
CA PRO A 152 16.45 -8.81 -7.11
C PRO A 152 15.86 -9.22 -8.47
N PRO A 153 14.85 -8.48 -8.98
CA PRO A 153 14.35 -8.69 -10.33
C PRO A 153 15.41 -8.32 -11.37
N ALA A 154 15.27 -8.86 -12.58
CA ALA A 154 16.26 -8.67 -13.65
C ALA A 154 16.50 -7.18 -13.98
N VAL A 155 15.45 -6.36 -13.92
CA VAL A 155 15.55 -4.90 -14.14
C VAL A 155 16.51 -4.25 -13.15
N LEU A 156 16.42 -4.58 -11.85
CA LEU A 156 17.27 -4.00 -10.80
C LEU A 156 18.74 -4.39 -10.98
N LYS A 157 19.02 -5.61 -11.45
CA LYS A 157 20.39 -6.03 -11.81
C LYS A 157 20.97 -5.17 -12.93
N GLY A 158 20.14 -4.79 -13.91
CA GLY A 158 20.53 -3.88 -14.99
C GLY A 158 20.81 -2.46 -14.51
N LEU A 159 19.98 -1.91 -13.63
CA LEU A 159 20.14 -0.55 -13.07
C LEU A 159 21.38 -0.38 -12.16
N THR A 160 22.03 -1.49 -11.81
CA THR A 160 23.15 -1.55 -10.87
C THR A 160 24.41 -2.17 -11.46
N GLY A 161 24.52 -2.18 -12.79
CA GLY A 161 25.74 -2.60 -13.49
C GLY A 161 26.92 -1.68 -13.19
N LYS A 162 28.16 -2.18 -13.31
CA LYS A 162 29.38 -1.38 -13.12
C LYS A 162 29.35 -0.12 -14.01
N GLY A 163 29.58 1.05 -13.42
CA GLY A 163 29.54 2.36 -14.09
C GLY A 163 28.16 3.03 -14.09
N GLU A 164 27.08 2.32 -13.76
CA GLU A 164 25.75 2.91 -13.66
C GLU A 164 25.67 3.91 -12.50
N LYS A 165 24.87 4.97 -12.67
CA LYS A 165 24.73 6.04 -11.68
C LYS A 165 23.74 5.67 -10.58
N LEU A 166 24.06 6.09 -9.35
CA LEU A 166 23.20 5.86 -8.17
C LEU A 166 21.78 6.38 -8.39
N GLY A 167 21.63 7.55 -9.02
CA GLY A 167 20.34 8.18 -9.32
C GLY A 167 19.42 7.36 -10.24
N ILE A 168 19.96 6.41 -11.00
CA ILE A 168 19.16 5.50 -11.82
C ILE A 168 18.49 4.45 -10.92
N MET A 169 19.21 3.91 -9.95
CA MET A 169 18.67 2.96 -8.97
C MET A 169 17.77 3.64 -7.93
N THR A 170 18.07 4.87 -7.50
CA THR A 170 17.26 5.56 -6.48
C THR A 170 16.04 6.29 -7.05
N ALA A 171 15.86 6.31 -8.38
CA ALA A 171 14.67 6.84 -9.02
C ALA A 171 13.43 5.99 -8.73
N ALA A 172 12.26 6.62 -8.79
CA ALA A 172 10.99 5.92 -8.70
C ALA A 172 10.83 4.95 -9.88
N ALA A 173 10.42 3.72 -9.57
CA ALA A 173 10.19 2.66 -10.55
C ALA A 173 8.71 2.30 -10.59
N GLU A 174 8.18 2.10 -11.80
CA GLU A 174 6.87 1.48 -11.99
C GLU A 174 7.01 -0.03 -11.82
N VAL A 175 6.21 -0.62 -10.93
CA VAL A 175 6.32 -2.02 -10.53
C VAL A 175 4.95 -2.67 -10.36
N THR A 176 4.91 -3.98 -10.45
CA THR A 176 3.80 -4.80 -9.96
C THR A 176 4.23 -5.60 -8.73
N VAL A 177 3.27 -6.01 -7.90
CA VAL A 177 3.54 -6.92 -6.76
C VAL A 177 4.21 -8.20 -7.26
N ASP A 178 3.79 -8.74 -8.41
CA ASP A 178 4.37 -9.95 -8.99
C ASP A 178 5.83 -9.78 -9.40
N GLN A 179 6.25 -8.60 -9.84
CA GLN A 179 7.65 -8.32 -10.10
C GLN A 179 8.49 -8.27 -8.81
N LEU A 180 7.90 -7.84 -7.70
CA LEU A 180 8.57 -7.73 -6.40
C LEU A 180 8.60 -9.05 -5.63
N THR A 181 7.68 -9.97 -5.91
CA THR A 181 7.65 -11.30 -5.28
C THR A 181 8.05 -12.44 -6.22
N MET A 182 8.22 -12.13 -7.51
CA MET A 182 8.59 -13.01 -8.62
C MET A 182 7.85 -14.37 -8.62
N GLY A 183 6.51 -14.29 -8.56
CA GLY A 183 5.62 -15.44 -8.70
C GLY A 183 4.14 -15.05 -8.69
N GLU A 184 3.36 -15.57 -9.65
CA GLU A 184 1.90 -15.36 -9.75
C GLU A 184 1.09 -16.39 -8.96
N GLN A 185 1.58 -17.64 -8.86
CA GLN A 185 0.89 -18.73 -8.16
C GLN A 185 1.55 -19.15 -6.84
N ILE A 186 2.88 -19.15 -6.79
CA ILE A 186 3.66 -19.35 -5.58
C ILE A 186 4.58 -18.14 -5.44
N ARG A 187 4.34 -17.33 -4.42
CA ARG A 187 5.20 -16.20 -4.09
C ARG A 187 6.27 -16.71 -3.14
N ASP A 188 7.47 -17.02 -3.66
CA ASP A 188 8.61 -17.51 -2.87
C ASP A 188 9.93 -16.79 -3.20
N ASN A 189 9.86 -15.60 -3.79
CA ASN A 189 11.02 -14.85 -4.28
C ASN A 189 10.88 -13.34 -4.02
N PHE A 190 10.60 -13.00 -2.77
CA PHE A 190 10.40 -11.63 -2.30
C PHE A 190 11.69 -10.82 -2.37
N LEU A 191 11.65 -9.69 -3.10
CA LEU A 191 12.67 -8.67 -3.08
C LEU A 191 12.82 -8.13 -1.66
N MET A 192 14.05 -8.09 -1.17
CA MET A 192 14.41 -7.38 0.06
C MET A 192 15.57 -6.44 -0.20
N SER A 193 15.60 -5.31 0.49
CA SER A 193 16.66 -4.29 0.39
C SER A 193 17.13 -3.88 1.77
N ASN A 194 18.26 -3.17 1.87
CA ASN A 194 18.72 -2.58 3.14
C ASN A 194 17.59 -1.86 3.90
N PHE A 195 17.52 -2.10 5.21
CA PHE A 195 16.54 -1.49 6.11
C PHE A 195 16.79 0.01 6.37
N ALA A 196 18.07 0.40 6.45
CA ALA A 196 18.53 1.75 6.82
C ALA A 196 19.10 2.53 5.63
N GLY A 197 18.71 2.19 4.41
CA GLY A 197 19.26 2.82 3.20
C GLY A 197 20.68 2.35 2.86
N LEU A 198 21.44 3.21 2.17
CA LEU A 198 22.85 2.93 1.85
C LEU A 198 23.66 2.81 3.14
N VAL A 199 24.57 1.83 3.18
CA VAL A 199 25.44 1.59 4.33
C VAL A 199 26.85 2.08 4.03
N GLU A 200 27.42 2.85 4.96
CA GLU A 200 28.82 3.26 4.88
C GLU A 200 29.73 2.04 5.00
N VAL A 201 30.72 1.97 4.11
CA VAL A 201 31.84 1.05 4.21
C VAL A 201 33.10 1.90 4.21
N ASP A 202 33.76 1.97 5.35
CA ASP A 202 35.03 2.66 5.45
C ASP A 202 36.14 1.80 4.85
N LYS A 203 37.20 2.44 4.36
CA LYS A 203 38.41 1.75 3.90
C LYS A 203 38.98 0.78 4.95
N SER A 204 38.75 1.04 6.24
CA SER A 204 39.16 0.16 7.35
C SER A 204 38.36 -1.14 7.45
N ASP A 205 37.17 -1.21 6.86
CA ASP A 205 36.34 -2.41 6.80
C ASP A 205 36.76 -3.34 5.66
N ILE A 206 37.78 -2.94 4.88
CA ILE A 206 38.37 -3.71 3.79
C ILE A 206 39.75 -4.20 4.24
N TYR A 207 39.86 -5.51 4.44
CA TYR A 207 41.01 -6.14 5.07
C TYR A 207 42.02 -6.66 4.04
N ASP A 208 43.28 -6.87 4.45
CA ASP A 208 44.33 -7.38 3.54
C ASP A 208 44.16 -8.88 3.19
N THR A 209 43.34 -9.61 3.94
CA THR A 209 43.14 -11.05 3.74
C THR A 209 41.65 -11.42 3.86
N GLU A 210 41.24 -12.43 3.09
CA GLU A 210 39.89 -13.00 3.13
C GLU A 210 39.51 -13.41 4.56
N ALA A 211 40.38 -14.13 5.26
CA ALA A 211 40.12 -14.61 6.62
C ALA A 211 39.85 -13.47 7.64
N LYS A 212 40.51 -12.31 7.49
CA LYS A 212 40.24 -11.15 8.35
C LYS A 212 38.90 -10.49 8.01
N ALA A 213 38.61 -10.32 6.73
CA ALA A 213 37.33 -9.79 6.27
C ALA A 213 36.18 -10.68 6.72
N GLU A 214 36.30 -11.98 6.50
CA GLU A 214 35.34 -12.96 6.93
C GLU A 214 35.18 -12.96 8.44
N ALA A 215 36.23 -12.77 9.24
CA ALA A 215 36.13 -12.66 10.70
C ALA A 215 35.40 -11.39 11.19
N ALA A 216 35.44 -10.30 10.42
CA ALA A 216 34.82 -9.00 10.76
C ALA A 216 33.92 -8.48 9.62
N PRO A 217 32.80 -9.18 9.31
CA PRO A 217 31.96 -8.81 8.18
C PRO A 217 31.10 -7.57 8.49
N VAL A 218 30.81 -6.79 7.46
CA VAL A 218 29.86 -5.68 7.53
C VAL A 218 28.46 -6.24 7.75
N LYS A 219 27.76 -5.74 8.77
CA LYS A 219 26.43 -6.23 9.17
C LYS A 219 25.33 -5.47 8.46
N LEU A 220 24.37 -6.19 7.91
CA LEU A 220 23.26 -5.64 7.17
C LEU A 220 21.95 -6.32 7.58
N ASP A 221 20.96 -5.49 7.89
CA ASP A 221 19.57 -5.91 8.04
C ASP A 221 18.80 -5.51 6.78
N VAL A 222 17.99 -6.43 6.24
CA VAL A 222 17.15 -6.17 5.06
C VAL A 222 15.66 -6.27 5.39
N GLU A 223 14.84 -5.65 4.54
CA GLU A 223 13.38 -5.65 4.65
C GLU A 223 12.73 -5.90 3.29
N ARG A 224 11.58 -6.58 3.27
CA ARG A 224 10.81 -6.84 2.05
C ARG A 224 10.33 -5.55 1.38
N ALA A 225 10.22 -5.59 0.05
CA ALA A 225 9.74 -4.47 -0.77
C ALA A 225 8.22 -4.30 -0.81
N VAL A 226 7.45 -5.25 -0.25
CA VAL A 226 5.98 -5.26 -0.21
C VAL A 226 5.47 -5.29 1.22
N ALA A 227 4.21 -4.91 1.43
CA ALA A 227 3.45 -5.14 2.65
C ALA A 227 2.53 -6.35 2.48
N LYS A 228 2.15 -6.97 3.61
CA LYS A 228 1.19 -8.07 3.67
C LYS A 228 -0.12 -7.58 4.27
N VAL A 229 -1.25 -7.99 3.69
CA VAL A 229 -2.60 -7.65 4.16
C VAL A 229 -3.41 -8.92 4.34
N THR A 230 -4.09 -9.05 5.48
CA THR A 230 -5.00 -10.15 5.78
C THR A 230 -6.32 -9.62 6.31
N LEU A 231 -7.41 -10.33 6.00
CA LEU A 231 -8.73 -10.04 6.55
C LEU A 231 -9.35 -11.31 7.14
N SER A 232 -9.77 -11.19 8.39
CA SER A 232 -10.55 -12.20 9.10
C SER A 232 -11.91 -11.64 9.52
N VAL A 233 -12.85 -12.52 9.82
CA VAL A 233 -14.18 -12.17 10.36
C VAL A 233 -14.30 -12.74 11.77
N ALA A 234 -14.81 -11.93 12.70
CA ALA A 234 -15.04 -12.37 14.07
C ALA A 234 -16.18 -13.39 14.14
N ASP A 235 -16.03 -14.41 15.00
CA ASP A 235 -17.05 -15.46 15.20
C ASP A 235 -18.43 -14.91 15.58
N ASN A 236 -18.46 -13.80 16.30
CA ASN A 236 -19.69 -13.14 16.76
C ASN A 236 -20.24 -12.07 15.79
N LEU A 237 -19.72 -11.97 14.55
CA LEU A 237 -20.12 -10.93 13.58
C LEU A 237 -21.64 -10.79 13.46
N ASN A 238 -22.35 -11.91 13.30
CA ASN A 238 -23.80 -11.91 13.12
C ASN A 238 -24.55 -11.34 14.33
N ALA A 239 -24.10 -11.67 15.55
CA ALA A 239 -24.69 -11.15 16.77
C ALA A 239 -24.38 -9.65 16.93
N ALA A 240 -23.15 -9.24 16.65
CA ALA A 240 -22.71 -7.85 16.71
C ALA A 240 -23.37 -6.95 15.65
N SER A 241 -23.86 -7.53 14.55
CA SER A 241 -24.53 -6.83 13.46
C SER A 241 -26.07 -6.89 13.53
N ALA A 242 -26.64 -7.43 14.62
CA ALA A 242 -28.08 -7.67 14.73
C ALA A 242 -28.94 -6.41 14.57
N THR A 243 -28.41 -5.24 14.94
CA THR A 243 -29.09 -3.93 14.85
C THR A 243 -29.34 -3.49 13.41
N LEU A 244 -28.63 -4.06 12.42
CA LEU A 244 -28.87 -3.79 11.00
C LEU A 244 -30.23 -4.32 10.52
N GLY A 245 -30.80 -5.33 11.20
CA GLY A 245 -32.09 -5.91 10.83
C GLY A 245 -32.06 -6.64 9.47
N ALA A 246 -30.90 -7.13 9.05
CA ALA A 246 -30.69 -7.78 7.76
C ALA A 246 -30.17 -9.21 7.90
N ASN A 247 -30.25 -9.97 6.81
CA ASN A 247 -29.50 -11.20 6.61
C ASN A 247 -28.15 -10.85 6.00
N ILE A 248 -27.06 -11.35 6.59
CA ILE A 248 -25.70 -11.20 6.07
C ILE A 248 -25.31 -12.53 5.43
N GLY A 249 -25.07 -12.49 4.12
CA GLY A 249 -24.68 -13.62 3.29
C GLY A 249 -23.17 -13.69 3.10
N GLU A 250 -22.74 -14.07 1.89
CA GLU A 250 -21.32 -14.23 1.56
C GLU A 250 -20.56 -12.91 1.71
N ILE A 251 -19.41 -12.97 2.38
CA ILE A 251 -18.45 -11.88 2.49
C ILE A 251 -17.23 -12.23 1.66
N LYS A 252 -16.78 -11.27 0.85
CA LYS A 252 -15.54 -11.34 0.07
C LYS A 252 -14.76 -10.04 0.20
N TRP A 253 -13.50 -10.05 -0.18
CA TRP A 253 -12.66 -8.87 -0.11
C TRP A 253 -11.56 -8.86 -1.17
N ASP A 254 -10.95 -7.70 -1.33
CA ASP A 254 -9.70 -7.47 -2.04
C ASP A 254 -9.04 -6.19 -1.50
N VAL A 255 -7.84 -5.87 -1.97
CA VAL A 255 -7.22 -4.56 -1.75
C VAL A 255 -7.41 -3.68 -2.98
N ASP A 256 -7.58 -2.39 -2.73
CA ASP A 256 -7.82 -1.38 -3.75
C ASP A 256 -6.93 -0.15 -3.49
N VAL A 257 -6.78 0.71 -4.51
CA VAL A 257 -5.85 1.86 -4.50
C VAL A 257 -4.41 1.38 -4.24
N ILE A 258 -3.93 0.49 -5.10
CA ILE A 258 -2.58 -0.10 -4.99
C ILE A 258 -1.58 0.77 -5.76
N ASN A 259 -0.50 1.19 -5.11
CA ASN A 259 0.53 2.02 -5.71
C ASN A 259 1.22 1.30 -6.89
N ARG A 260 1.33 1.96 -8.04
CA ARG A 260 2.03 1.44 -9.23
C ARG A 260 3.52 1.75 -9.18
N LYS A 261 3.96 2.59 -8.26
CA LYS A 261 5.34 3.04 -8.16
C LYS A 261 5.93 2.72 -6.79
N THR A 262 7.23 2.47 -6.76
CA THR A 262 8.00 2.32 -5.53
C THR A 262 9.43 2.78 -5.73
N PHE A 263 10.17 2.93 -4.64
CA PHE A 263 11.62 2.93 -4.67
C PHE A 263 12.15 1.52 -4.41
N TRP A 264 13.24 1.12 -5.09
CA TRP A 264 13.86 -0.19 -4.91
C TRP A 264 14.38 -0.44 -3.49
N MET A 265 14.60 0.64 -2.74
CA MET A 265 14.96 0.66 -1.33
C MET A 265 14.09 1.69 -0.61
N ARG A 266 13.73 1.44 0.66
CA ARG A 266 12.87 2.36 1.41
C ARG A 266 13.55 3.71 1.61
N ASN A 267 12.80 4.78 1.39
CA ASN A 267 13.21 6.11 1.81
C ASN A 267 12.60 6.41 3.18
N ALA A 268 13.46 6.79 4.12
CA ALA A 268 13.04 7.18 5.46
C ALA A 268 12.06 8.34 5.45
N ALA A 269 11.15 8.35 6.40
CA ALA A 269 10.30 9.49 6.72
C ALA A 269 10.43 9.78 8.23
N PRO A 270 10.00 10.96 8.71
CA PRO A 270 9.96 11.22 10.15
C PRO A 270 9.26 10.08 10.90
N MET A 271 9.84 9.60 11.98
CA MET A 271 9.24 8.57 12.84
C MET A 271 8.56 9.22 14.04
N LEU A 272 7.62 8.54 14.68
CA LEU A 272 7.03 9.04 15.92
C LEU A 272 8.04 9.02 17.07
N ASP A 273 8.01 10.03 17.93
CA ASP A 273 8.83 10.05 19.14
C ASP A 273 8.21 9.19 20.24
N LYS A 274 8.77 8.00 20.41
CA LYS A 274 8.43 7.04 21.47
C LYS A 274 8.41 7.68 22.87
N ASN A 275 9.33 8.60 23.16
CA ASN A 275 9.42 9.21 24.49
C ASN A 275 8.23 10.16 24.73
N SER A 276 7.86 10.93 23.71
CA SER A 276 6.74 11.86 23.76
C SER A 276 5.39 11.13 23.85
N ILE A 277 5.20 10.05 23.10
CA ILE A 277 4.01 9.19 23.20
C ILE A 277 3.85 8.63 24.62
N SER A 278 4.94 8.15 25.22
CA SER A 278 4.93 7.60 26.59
C SER A 278 4.55 8.65 27.65
N SER A 279 4.69 9.94 27.33
CA SER A 279 4.29 11.08 28.17
C SER A 279 2.91 11.66 27.84
N GLY A 280 2.17 11.05 26.91
CA GLY A 280 0.84 11.47 26.48
C GLY A 280 0.81 12.51 25.35
N VAL A 281 1.95 12.81 24.73
CA VAL A 281 2.04 13.75 23.59
C VAL A 281 2.09 12.94 22.29
N VAL A 282 0.92 12.72 21.70
CA VAL A 282 0.69 11.74 20.61
C VAL A 282 1.03 12.24 19.21
N THR A 283 1.63 13.42 19.02
CA THR A 283 1.77 14.03 17.66
C THR A 283 3.20 14.41 17.27
N GLN A 284 4.20 14.16 18.12
CA GLN A 284 5.57 14.59 17.84
C GLN A 284 6.31 13.57 16.96
N THR A 285 6.93 14.08 15.88
CA THR A 285 7.83 13.32 15.00
C THR A 285 9.28 13.74 15.20
N ILE A 286 10.21 12.81 15.01
CA ILE A 286 11.66 13.02 15.01
C ILE A 286 12.29 12.42 13.74
N PRO A 287 13.53 12.82 13.39
CA PRO A 287 14.28 12.12 12.35
C PRO A 287 14.34 10.62 12.65
N GLU A 288 14.23 9.82 11.60
CA GLU A 288 14.24 8.37 11.73
C GLU A 288 15.55 7.87 12.32
N VAL A 289 15.45 6.96 13.28
CA VAL A 289 16.57 6.15 13.77
C VAL A 289 16.26 4.70 13.43
N ALA A 290 16.85 4.22 12.33
CA ALA A 290 16.58 2.90 11.74
C ALA A 290 17.20 1.76 12.57
N ILE A 291 16.51 1.41 13.66
CA ILE A 291 16.80 0.23 14.49
C ILE A 291 15.52 -0.60 14.64
N ALA A 292 15.67 -1.92 14.77
CA ALA A 292 14.55 -2.86 14.85
C ALA A 292 13.49 -2.49 15.91
N THR A 293 13.92 -1.98 17.07
CA THR A 293 13.02 -1.60 18.19
C THR A 293 12.19 -0.35 17.92
N ASN A 294 12.56 0.46 16.92
CA ASN A 294 11.81 1.64 16.53
C ASN A 294 10.79 1.35 15.42
N ARG A 295 10.77 0.14 14.87
CA ARG A 295 10.02 -0.19 13.66
C ARG A 295 8.54 0.20 13.70
N ILE A 296 7.88 0.01 14.85
CA ILE A 296 6.46 0.32 15.03
C ILE A 296 6.14 1.83 15.02
N TYR A 297 7.16 2.69 15.09
CA TYR A 297 7.05 4.14 15.05
C TYR A 297 7.49 4.73 13.70
N MET A 298 8.03 3.90 12.81
CA MET A 298 8.62 4.34 11.54
C MET A 298 7.58 4.38 10.43
N TYR A 299 7.75 5.32 9.51
CA TYR A 299 6.97 5.45 8.29
C TYR A 299 7.92 5.42 7.07
N ALA A 300 7.43 5.75 5.88
CA ALA A 300 8.27 5.82 4.69
C ALA A 300 7.82 6.94 3.76
N THR A 301 8.70 7.38 2.88
CA THR A 301 8.37 8.27 1.77
C THR A 301 8.37 7.46 0.47
N ASP A 302 7.24 7.42 -0.23
CA ASP A 302 7.13 6.76 -1.53
C ASP A 302 7.15 7.78 -2.69
N PRO A 303 7.06 7.33 -3.96
CA PRO A 303 7.06 8.24 -5.10
C PRO A 303 5.86 9.20 -5.21
N ASN A 304 4.74 8.90 -4.58
CA ASN A 304 3.51 9.70 -4.63
C ASN A 304 3.07 10.28 -3.27
N TRP A 305 4.06 10.48 -2.41
CA TRP A 305 3.97 11.01 -1.06
C TRP A 305 3.12 12.27 -0.83
N ASN A 306 3.12 13.21 -1.78
CA ASN A 306 2.45 14.50 -1.59
C ASN A 306 2.02 15.15 -2.91
N GLY A 307 0.82 15.76 -2.92
CA GLY A 307 0.30 16.54 -4.04
C GLY A 307 -0.40 15.72 -5.12
N PHE A 308 -0.95 14.55 -4.77
CA PHE A 308 -1.53 13.61 -5.74
C PHE A 308 -3.06 13.51 -5.63
N SER A 309 -3.65 13.64 -4.44
CA SER A 309 -5.11 13.52 -4.30
C SER A 309 -5.84 14.57 -5.14
N HIS A 310 -6.69 14.10 -6.05
CA HIS A 310 -7.58 14.93 -6.86
C HIS A 310 -8.72 15.48 -6.01
N SER A 311 -9.18 14.70 -5.04
CA SER A 311 -10.19 15.10 -4.07
C SER A 311 -9.73 16.30 -3.24
N ARG A 312 -8.47 16.26 -2.80
CA ARG A 312 -7.82 17.40 -2.13
C ARG A 312 -7.49 18.54 -3.07
N ASN A 313 -6.99 18.24 -4.27
CA ASN A 313 -6.56 19.22 -5.26
C ASN A 313 -7.24 18.98 -6.62
N PRO A 314 -8.46 19.51 -6.82
CA PRO A 314 -9.26 19.23 -8.02
C PRO A 314 -8.72 19.87 -9.30
N ASN A 315 -7.65 20.67 -9.23
CA ASN A 315 -7.01 21.27 -10.40
C ASN A 315 -5.95 20.35 -11.04
N LEU A 316 -5.67 19.20 -10.43
CA LEU A 316 -4.76 18.21 -11.00
C LEU A 316 -5.38 17.59 -12.26
N ILE A 317 -4.57 17.51 -13.31
CA ILE A 317 -4.99 17.01 -14.63
C ILE A 317 -4.40 15.64 -14.96
N ALA A 318 -3.36 15.22 -14.24
CA ALA A 318 -2.70 13.94 -14.47
C ALA A 318 -3.61 12.81 -13.95
N SER A 319 -3.83 11.77 -14.73
CA SER A 319 -4.71 10.69 -14.27
C SER A 319 -4.10 9.95 -13.07
N LEU A 320 -4.88 9.79 -12.00
CA LEU A 320 -4.48 8.96 -10.86
C LEU A 320 -4.26 7.50 -11.23
N THR A 321 -4.86 7.01 -12.32
CA THR A 321 -4.63 5.64 -12.81
C THR A 321 -3.20 5.40 -13.30
N ASN A 322 -2.41 6.46 -13.51
CA ASN A 322 -0.98 6.33 -13.78
C ASN A 322 -0.19 5.99 -12.50
N GLU A 323 -0.73 6.37 -11.34
CA GLU A 323 -0.12 6.26 -10.02
C GLU A 323 -0.65 5.06 -9.24
N PHE A 324 -1.94 4.75 -9.37
CA PHE A 324 -2.61 3.71 -8.60
C PHE A 324 -3.48 2.79 -9.46
N ILE A 325 -3.69 1.57 -8.98
CA ILE A 325 -4.64 0.60 -9.52
C ILE A 325 -5.95 0.72 -8.75
N TYR A 326 -7.05 0.92 -9.48
CA TYR A 326 -8.40 1.07 -8.92
C TYR A 326 -9.35 -0.01 -9.39
N LYS A 327 -10.32 -0.30 -8.53
CA LYS A 327 -11.56 -1.03 -8.85
C LYS A 327 -12.71 -0.03 -9.02
N SER A 328 -13.71 -0.39 -9.84
CA SER A 328 -14.95 0.41 -10.02
C SER A 328 -16.11 -0.45 -10.50
N GLY A 329 -17.35 0.00 -10.29
CA GLY A 329 -18.58 -0.68 -10.68
C GLY A 329 -18.94 -1.88 -9.80
N THR A 330 -19.78 -2.77 -10.33
CA THR A 330 -20.20 -4.01 -9.66
C THR A 330 -19.30 -5.17 -10.10
N ILE A 331 -18.35 -5.56 -9.26
CA ILE A 331 -17.40 -6.66 -9.52
C ILE A 331 -17.46 -7.73 -8.43
N ALA A 332 -17.16 -8.98 -8.79
CA ALA A 332 -16.94 -10.03 -7.81
C ALA A 332 -15.53 -9.90 -7.22
N LEU A 333 -15.42 -9.76 -5.89
CA LEU A 333 -14.13 -9.79 -5.21
C LEU A 333 -13.64 -11.24 -5.07
N PRO A 334 -12.33 -11.51 -5.20
CA PRO A 334 -11.81 -12.88 -5.30
C PRO A 334 -11.66 -13.58 -3.94
N PHE A 335 -11.32 -12.86 -2.87
CA PHE A 335 -10.89 -13.47 -1.62
C PHE A 335 -12.05 -13.68 -0.65
N LYS A 336 -12.04 -14.81 0.05
CA LYS A 336 -12.90 -15.06 1.21
C LYS A 336 -12.11 -14.71 2.48
N PRO A 337 -12.69 -13.95 3.42
CA PRO A 337 -12.05 -13.74 4.72
C PRO A 337 -11.91 -15.08 5.46
N SER A 338 -10.89 -15.20 6.28
CA SER A 338 -10.71 -16.39 7.11
C SER A 338 -11.47 -16.28 8.42
N THR A 339 -11.73 -17.43 9.05
CA THR A 339 -12.45 -17.50 10.33
C THR A 339 -11.56 -17.42 11.57
N SER A 340 -10.23 -17.65 11.45
CA SER A 340 -9.18 -17.17 12.39
C SER A 340 -7.83 -17.86 12.20
N ASP A 341 -7.79 -19.07 11.63
CA ASP A 341 -6.61 -19.95 11.82
C ASP A 341 -5.61 -19.95 10.65
N GLU A 342 -6.08 -19.64 9.43
CA GLU A 342 -5.24 -19.54 8.23
C GLU A 342 -5.74 -18.34 7.41
N PRO A 343 -5.25 -17.11 7.69
CA PRO A 343 -5.75 -15.91 7.03
C PRO A 343 -5.46 -15.94 5.53
N THR A 344 -6.49 -15.72 4.71
CA THR A 344 -6.28 -15.39 3.30
C THR A 344 -5.45 -14.12 3.24
N GLU A 345 -4.34 -14.18 2.50
CA GLU A 345 -3.36 -13.12 2.43
C GLU A 345 -3.26 -12.56 1.02
N THR A 346 -2.92 -11.28 0.95
CA THR A 346 -2.50 -10.61 -0.29
C THR A 346 -1.37 -9.65 0.03
N TYR A 347 -0.70 -9.17 -1.02
CA TYR A 347 0.46 -8.32 -0.90
C TYR A 347 0.26 -7.05 -1.70
N VAL A 348 0.79 -5.94 -1.20
CA VAL A 348 0.72 -4.63 -1.85
C VAL A 348 2.06 -3.94 -1.81
N THR A 349 2.27 -3.05 -2.78
CA THR A 349 3.36 -2.09 -2.77
C THR A 349 3.18 -1.08 -1.63
N GLU A 350 4.29 -0.46 -1.21
CA GLU A 350 4.26 0.65 -0.27
C GLU A 350 3.43 1.81 -0.82
N ASN A 351 2.55 2.36 0.00
CA ASN A 351 1.72 3.52 -0.30
C ASN A 351 1.62 4.40 0.95
N THR A 352 2.31 5.53 0.94
CA THR A 352 2.54 6.39 2.09
C THR A 352 2.31 7.85 1.70
N MET A 353 1.87 8.68 2.65
CA MET A 353 1.45 10.03 2.31
C MET A 353 1.66 11.01 3.46
N VAL A 354 1.79 12.30 3.13
CA VAL A 354 1.70 13.35 4.16
C VAL A 354 0.31 13.38 4.79
N ALA A 355 0.24 13.88 6.03
CA ALA A 355 -1.01 14.07 6.79
C ALA A 355 -2.17 14.66 5.95
N SER A 356 -1.90 15.68 5.13
CA SER A 356 -2.96 16.34 4.35
C SER A 356 -3.48 15.57 3.14
N GLU A 357 -2.80 14.48 2.76
CA GLU A 357 -3.07 13.66 1.56
C GLU A 357 -3.76 12.33 1.90
N GLN A 358 -4.16 12.10 3.15
CA GLN A 358 -4.93 10.92 3.57
C GLN A 358 -6.41 10.98 3.09
N TRP A 359 -6.62 10.69 1.80
CA TRP A 359 -7.91 10.73 1.11
C TRP A 359 -8.18 9.42 0.37
N GLU A 360 -9.46 9.07 0.22
CA GLU A 360 -9.88 7.77 -0.32
C GLU A 360 -9.44 7.51 -1.77
N ASP A 361 -9.10 8.57 -2.51
CA ASP A 361 -8.61 8.47 -3.88
C ASP A 361 -7.13 8.08 -3.98
N VAL A 362 -6.35 8.16 -2.90
CA VAL A 362 -4.91 7.84 -2.90
C VAL A 362 -4.49 6.87 -1.78
N THR A 363 -5.33 6.64 -0.78
CA THR A 363 -5.05 5.72 0.33
C THR A 363 -5.41 4.28 -0.01
N THR A 364 -4.45 3.35 0.12
CA THR A 364 -4.70 1.91 -0.01
C THR A 364 -5.73 1.44 1.01
N CYS A 365 -6.77 0.75 0.55
CA CYS A 365 -7.87 0.30 1.38
C CYS A 365 -8.21 -1.18 1.17
N VAL A 366 -8.70 -1.83 2.21
CA VAL A 366 -9.38 -3.13 2.09
C VAL A 366 -10.81 -2.86 1.62
N LEU A 367 -11.13 -3.37 0.43
CA LEU A 367 -12.46 -3.34 -0.15
C LEU A 367 -13.20 -4.61 0.25
N ILE A 368 -14.29 -4.47 0.99
CA ILE A 368 -15.12 -5.58 1.47
C ILE A 368 -16.44 -5.57 0.69
N SER A 369 -16.88 -6.74 0.24
CA SER A 369 -18.21 -6.95 -0.33
C SER A 369 -18.99 -7.92 0.53
N ALA A 370 -20.23 -7.61 0.88
CA ALA A 370 -21.12 -8.50 1.63
C ALA A 370 -22.51 -8.56 0.97
N VAL A 371 -23.06 -9.76 0.74
CA VAL A 371 -24.45 -9.90 0.29
C VAL A 371 -25.37 -9.62 1.48
N ILE A 372 -25.96 -8.43 1.53
CA ILE A 372 -26.84 -8.02 2.63
C ILE A 372 -28.25 -7.87 2.11
N THR A 373 -29.22 -8.48 2.79
CA THR A 373 -30.63 -8.31 2.44
C THR A 373 -31.43 -7.92 3.69
N PRO A 374 -32.09 -6.74 3.71
CA PRO A 374 -32.97 -6.34 4.80
C PRO A 374 -34.00 -7.45 5.08
N LYS A 375 -34.34 -7.72 6.34
CA LYS A 375 -35.40 -8.71 6.64
C LYS A 375 -36.79 -8.20 6.23
N THR A 376 -36.99 -6.90 6.36
CA THR A 376 -38.23 -6.19 6.01
C THR A 376 -37.93 -4.85 5.36
N THR A 377 -38.80 -4.40 4.46
CA THR A 377 -38.78 -3.03 3.94
C THR A 377 -39.30 -2.03 4.97
N TYR A 378 -39.17 -0.74 4.68
CA TYR A 378 -39.71 0.36 5.50
C TYR A 378 -41.22 0.24 5.73
N PHE A 379 -41.96 -0.27 4.74
CA PHE A 379 -43.40 -0.53 4.84
C PHE A 379 -43.73 -1.95 5.35
N GLY A 380 -42.76 -2.67 5.89
CA GLY A 380 -42.98 -3.97 6.54
C GLY A 380 -43.11 -5.16 5.60
N THR A 381 -42.78 -5.01 4.31
CA THR A 381 -42.77 -6.16 3.39
C THR A 381 -41.56 -7.03 3.67
N SER A 382 -41.76 -8.32 3.97
CA SER A 382 -40.66 -9.27 4.20
C SER A 382 -39.86 -9.53 2.92
N LEU A 383 -38.54 -9.57 3.04
CA LEU A 383 -37.65 -9.94 1.92
C LEU A 383 -36.93 -11.26 2.24
N LEU A 384 -36.82 -12.11 1.22
CA LEU A 384 -36.01 -13.32 1.28
C LEU A 384 -34.53 -12.97 1.08
N PRO A 385 -33.59 -13.74 1.66
CA PRO A 385 -32.16 -13.56 1.39
C PRO A 385 -31.85 -13.49 -0.11
N GLY A 386 -31.09 -12.48 -0.52
CA GLY A 386 -30.72 -12.24 -1.92
C GLY A 386 -31.78 -11.52 -2.75
N ALA A 387 -32.94 -11.15 -2.20
CA ALA A 387 -33.95 -10.37 -2.92
C ALA A 387 -33.42 -8.96 -3.29
N PRO A 388 -33.79 -8.43 -4.47
CA PRO A 388 -33.42 -7.07 -4.86
C PRO A 388 -34.17 -6.04 -4.01
N TYR A 389 -33.53 -4.90 -3.73
CA TYR A 389 -34.12 -3.82 -2.95
C TYR A 389 -33.52 -2.47 -3.33
N PHE A 390 -34.29 -1.41 -3.06
CA PHE A 390 -33.81 -0.04 -3.08
C PHE A 390 -33.52 0.43 -1.66
N LEU A 391 -32.56 1.33 -1.53
CA LEU A 391 -32.20 1.93 -0.26
C LEU A 391 -32.23 3.46 -0.39
N PHE A 392 -32.90 4.11 0.56
CA PHE A 392 -32.83 5.56 0.74
C PHE A 392 -32.72 5.86 2.22
N ARG A 393 -31.66 6.56 2.63
CA ARG A 393 -31.40 6.91 4.05
C ARG A 393 -31.52 5.70 4.99
N ASN A 394 -30.91 4.58 4.62
CA ASN A 394 -30.93 3.31 5.37
C ASN A 394 -32.32 2.64 5.46
N MET A 395 -33.32 3.13 4.73
CA MET A 395 -34.66 2.53 4.63
C MET A 395 -34.76 1.75 3.33
N ALA A 396 -35.16 0.48 3.44
CA ALA A 396 -35.29 -0.43 2.30
C ALA A 396 -36.68 -0.35 1.66
N PHE A 397 -36.76 -0.48 0.34
CA PHE A 397 -38.01 -0.45 -0.44
C PHE A 397 -37.99 -1.54 -1.50
N THR A 398 -39.15 -2.10 -1.81
CA THR A 398 -39.31 -2.96 -2.99
C THR A 398 -39.32 -2.10 -4.26
N PHE A 399 -39.16 -2.74 -5.42
CA PHE A 399 -39.35 -2.03 -6.70
C PHE A 399 -40.78 -1.47 -6.82
N THR A 400 -41.80 -2.22 -6.41
CA THR A 400 -43.19 -1.77 -6.39
C THR A 400 -43.38 -0.52 -5.52
N ASP A 401 -42.75 -0.48 -4.34
CA ASP A 401 -42.79 0.71 -3.48
C ASP A 401 -42.19 1.92 -4.22
N ILE A 402 -41.02 1.77 -4.84
CA ILE A 402 -40.35 2.85 -5.58
C ILE A 402 -41.19 3.33 -6.78
N GLN A 403 -41.80 2.43 -7.55
CA GLN A 403 -42.69 2.79 -8.65
C GLN A 403 -43.88 3.65 -8.16
N GLN A 404 -44.50 3.24 -7.05
CA GLN A 404 -45.66 3.94 -6.49
C GLN A 404 -45.27 5.29 -5.85
N ILE A 405 -44.13 5.36 -5.17
CA ILE A 405 -43.59 6.61 -4.62
C ILE A 405 -43.22 7.59 -5.75
N HIS A 406 -42.63 7.11 -6.84
CA HIS A 406 -42.36 7.94 -8.01
C HIS A 406 -43.65 8.48 -8.64
N ALA A 407 -44.67 7.63 -8.85
CA ALA A 407 -45.97 8.06 -9.37
C ALA A 407 -46.66 9.12 -8.48
N ALA A 408 -46.43 9.06 -7.16
CA ALA A 408 -46.94 10.03 -6.22
C ALA A 408 -46.41 11.46 -6.42
N TYR A 409 -45.32 11.65 -7.16
CA TYR A 409 -44.83 12.98 -7.54
C TYR A 409 -45.88 13.79 -8.32
N ASN A 410 -46.57 13.14 -9.27
CA ASN A 410 -47.61 13.77 -10.10
C ASN A 410 -49.01 13.63 -9.48
N ASN A 411 -49.22 12.60 -8.66
CA ASN A 411 -50.52 12.32 -8.05
C ASN A 411 -50.38 11.89 -6.57
N PRO A 412 -50.50 12.83 -5.61
CA PRO A 412 -50.42 12.52 -4.18
C PRO A 412 -51.49 11.53 -3.66
N GLU A 413 -52.57 11.29 -4.42
CA GLU A 413 -53.60 10.28 -4.08
C GLU A 413 -53.19 8.85 -4.50
N THR A 414 -51.98 8.66 -5.04
CA THR A 414 -51.43 7.33 -5.37
C THR A 414 -51.38 6.44 -4.13
N ILE A 415 -51.95 5.23 -4.21
CA ILE A 415 -51.96 4.24 -3.13
C ILE A 415 -50.63 3.50 -3.09
N ILE A 416 -49.99 3.48 -1.92
CA ILE A 416 -48.87 2.59 -1.63
C ILE A 416 -49.43 1.25 -1.18
N THR A 417 -49.39 0.24 -2.04
CA THR A 417 -50.14 -1.01 -1.85
C THR A 417 -49.65 -1.84 -0.67
N SER A 418 -48.37 -1.74 -0.33
CA SER A 418 -47.76 -2.46 0.80
C SER A 418 -48.36 -2.04 2.16
N ILE A 419 -48.92 -0.84 2.27
CA ILE A 419 -49.53 -0.30 3.48
C ILE A 419 -51.01 0.08 3.32
N GLY A 420 -51.54 0.08 2.09
CA GLY A 420 -52.94 0.35 1.79
C GLY A 420 -53.38 1.81 2.01
N LYS A 421 -52.45 2.77 1.99
CA LYS A 421 -52.71 4.21 2.20
C LYS A 421 -52.28 5.03 0.99
N THR A 422 -52.91 6.19 0.77
CA THR A 422 -52.43 7.15 -0.25
C THR A 422 -51.15 7.84 0.22
N TRP A 423 -50.31 8.27 -0.70
CA TRP A 423 -49.08 9.00 -0.38
C TRP A 423 -49.35 10.25 0.47
N LYS A 424 -50.40 11.00 0.13
CA LYS A 424 -50.87 12.16 0.90
C LYS A 424 -51.08 11.82 2.38
N VAL A 425 -51.89 10.79 2.67
CA VAL A 425 -52.15 10.34 4.04
C VAL A 425 -50.87 9.87 4.72
N LEU A 426 -50.01 9.14 4.01
CA LEU A 426 -48.73 8.69 4.57
C LEU A 426 -47.83 9.86 4.98
N THR A 427 -47.74 10.90 4.17
CA THR A 427 -46.87 12.05 4.46
C THR A 427 -47.38 12.98 5.57
N GLU A 428 -48.64 12.85 5.98
CA GLU A 428 -49.18 13.55 7.17
C GLU A 428 -48.75 12.86 8.48
N GLU A 429 -48.33 11.60 8.42
CA GLU A 429 -47.84 10.85 9.58
C GLU A 429 -46.40 11.24 9.91
N ALA A 430 -46.17 11.73 11.13
CA ALA A 430 -44.87 12.21 11.58
C ALA A 430 -43.74 11.15 11.44
N THR A 431 -44.07 9.86 11.50
CA THR A 431 -43.13 8.74 11.31
C THR A 431 -42.53 8.70 9.91
N ASN A 432 -43.20 9.26 8.91
CA ASN A 432 -42.81 9.24 7.50
C ASN A 432 -42.08 10.52 7.05
N ALA A 433 -41.77 11.44 7.96
CA ALA A 433 -41.08 12.70 7.64
C ALA A 433 -39.76 12.49 6.85
N SER A 434 -39.07 11.38 7.12
CA SER A 434 -37.80 11.03 6.46
C SER A 434 -37.91 10.69 4.98
N ILE A 435 -39.10 10.33 4.48
CA ILE A 435 -39.35 9.87 3.09
C ILE A 435 -40.12 10.88 2.23
N ILE A 436 -40.61 11.99 2.79
CA ILE A 436 -41.44 12.99 2.08
C ILE A 436 -40.77 13.51 0.80
N VAL A 437 -39.45 13.64 0.81
CA VAL A 437 -38.66 14.15 -0.32
C VAL A 437 -38.44 13.12 -1.44
N LEU A 438 -38.70 11.84 -1.19
CA LEU A 438 -38.33 10.75 -2.08
C LEU A 438 -38.99 10.81 -3.47
N PRO A 439 -40.30 11.14 -3.63
CA PRO A 439 -40.90 11.30 -4.96
C PRO A 439 -40.16 12.31 -5.85
N ALA A 440 -39.77 13.45 -5.28
CA ALA A 440 -39.05 14.50 -6.01
C ALA A 440 -37.60 14.12 -6.32
N ILE A 441 -36.99 13.27 -5.48
CA ILE A 441 -35.68 12.66 -5.77
C ILE A 441 -35.81 11.69 -6.95
N LEU A 442 -36.79 10.78 -6.90
CA LEU A 442 -37.04 9.79 -7.95
C LEU A 442 -37.41 10.44 -9.29
N ASP A 443 -38.21 11.50 -9.31
CA ASP A 443 -38.52 12.22 -10.57
C ASP A 443 -37.26 12.80 -11.24
N ARG A 444 -36.21 13.11 -10.47
CA ARG A 444 -34.90 13.54 -10.99
C ARG A 444 -34.00 12.37 -11.42
N MET A 445 -34.41 11.13 -11.11
CA MET A 445 -33.69 9.87 -11.38
C MET A 445 -34.44 8.98 -12.40
N LYS A 446 -35.22 9.59 -13.30
CA LYS A 446 -36.08 8.89 -14.27
C LYS A 446 -35.44 8.56 -15.62
N GLY A 447 -34.12 8.72 -15.75
CA GLY A 447 -33.39 8.35 -16.97
C GLY A 447 -33.34 6.84 -17.15
N SER A 448 -33.23 6.36 -18.39
CA SER A 448 -33.00 4.94 -18.69
C SER A 448 -31.70 4.42 -18.05
N GLU A 449 -30.72 5.31 -17.86
CA GLU A 449 -29.44 5.00 -17.22
C GLU A 449 -29.47 5.00 -15.68
N ASP A 450 -30.53 5.51 -15.05
CA ASP A 450 -30.62 5.59 -13.58
C ASP A 450 -31.26 4.30 -13.03
N PHE A 451 -32.56 4.09 -13.27
CA PHE A 451 -33.31 2.92 -12.79
C PHE A 451 -34.29 2.37 -13.84
N ASN A 452 -33.83 2.29 -15.10
CA ASN A 452 -34.64 1.84 -16.24
C ASN A 452 -35.98 2.60 -16.37
N GLY A 453 -36.00 3.89 -16.02
CA GLY A 453 -37.23 4.70 -16.00
C GLY A 453 -38.35 4.15 -15.11
N TYR A 454 -38.04 3.25 -14.18
CA TYR A 454 -38.99 2.53 -13.33
C TYR A 454 -39.98 1.64 -14.10
N THR A 455 -39.66 1.20 -15.32
CA THR A 455 -40.53 0.28 -16.08
C THR A 455 -40.35 -1.16 -15.64
N ASP A 456 -39.12 -1.57 -15.36
CA ASP A 456 -38.73 -2.90 -14.90
C ASP A 456 -37.66 -2.81 -13.82
N VAL A 457 -37.52 -3.86 -13.02
CA VAL A 457 -36.46 -3.97 -12.00
C VAL A 457 -35.11 -3.86 -12.71
N PRO A 458 -34.18 -2.98 -12.28
CA PRO A 458 -32.88 -2.89 -12.92
C PRO A 458 -32.09 -4.20 -12.81
N ASP A 459 -31.30 -4.52 -13.84
CA ASP A 459 -30.51 -5.76 -13.88
C ASP A 459 -29.19 -5.67 -13.08
N THR A 460 -28.71 -4.45 -12.82
CA THR A 460 -27.42 -4.20 -12.17
C THR A 460 -27.58 -3.25 -10.99
N SER A 461 -26.84 -3.51 -9.91
CA SER A 461 -26.77 -2.60 -8.77
C SER A 461 -26.19 -1.25 -9.19
N LYS A 462 -26.66 -0.18 -8.55
CA LYS A 462 -26.17 1.17 -8.84
C LYS A 462 -26.47 2.14 -7.72
N ASP A 463 -25.59 3.11 -7.54
CA ASP A 463 -25.85 4.27 -6.70
C ASP A 463 -26.16 5.48 -7.57
N VAL A 464 -27.37 6.01 -7.47
CA VAL A 464 -27.74 7.24 -8.17
C VAL A 464 -27.68 8.39 -7.18
N VAL A 465 -26.67 9.25 -7.36
CA VAL A 465 -26.43 10.43 -6.51
C VAL A 465 -26.99 11.67 -7.21
N LYS A 466 -27.89 12.40 -6.54
CA LYS A 466 -28.33 13.73 -6.96
C LYS A 466 -28.19 14.70 -5.78
N SER A 467 -28.22 16.00 -6.06
CA SER A 467 -28.08 17.07 -5.04
C SER A 467 -29.00 16.96 -3.82
N ASN A 468 -30.16 16.29 -3.94
CA ASN A 468 -31.16 16.13 -2.90
C ASN A 468 -31.16 14.75 -2.22
N GLY A 469 -30.26 13.84 -2.61
CA GLY A 469 -30.09 12.54 -1.98
C GLY A 469 -29.52 11.47 -2.90
N THR A 470 -29.10 10.38 -2.27
CA THR A 470 -28.66 9.16 -2.95
C THR A 470 -29.73 8.09 -2.80
N VAL A 471 -30.08 7.45 -3.91
CA VAL A 471 -30.87 6.21 -3.91
C VAL A 471 -29.97 5.12 -4.46
N SER A 472 -29.87 4.04 -3.70
CA SER A 472 -29.10 2.86 -4.09
C SER A 472 -30.06 1.76 -4.52
N PHE A 473 -29.73 1.05 -5.59
CA PHE A 473 -30.39 -0.18 -5.97
C PHE A 473 -29.42 -1.35 -5.86
N PHE A 474 -29.87 -2.44 -5.25
CA PHE A 474 -29.15 -3.69 -5.14
C PHE A 474 -29.89 -4.76 -5.93
N ALA A 475 -29.25 -5.25 -6.99
CA ALA A 475 -29.78 -6.35 -7.80
C ALA A 475 -29.84 -7.66 -7.00
N ALA A 476 -30.58 -8.64 -7.52
CA ALA A 476 -30.73 -9.92 -6.85
C ALA A 476 -29.36 -10.60 -6.60
N GLY A 477 -29.10 -10.96 -5.35
CA GLY A 477 -27.83 -11.57 -4.91
C GLY A 477 -26.60 -10.66 -4.99
N ALA A 478 -26.75 -9.38 -5.33
CA ALA A 478 -25.63 -8.46 -5.46
C ALA A 478 -25.10 -8.02 -4.08
N PRO A 479 -23.78 -7.77 -3.98
CA PRO A 479 -23.19 -7.34 -2.72
C PRO A 479 -23.36 -5.85 -2.44
N ASN A 480 -23.21 -5.49 -1.18
CA ASN A 480 -22.89 -4.14 -0.71
C ASN A 480 -21.36 -4.01 -0.63
N TYR A 481 -20.81 -2.87 -1.04
CA TYR A 481 -19.37 -2.58 -0.95
C TYR A 481 -19.03 -1.62 0.20
N TYR A 482 -17.86 -1.84 0.80
CA TYR A 482 -17.34 -1.07 1.92
C TYR A 482 -15.84 -0.80 1.75
N TYR A 483 -15.42 0.44 2.02
CA TYR A 483 -14.04 0.87 1.97
C TYR A 483 -13.50 0.97 3.39
N VAL A 484 -12.34 0.34 3.61
CA VAL A 484 -11.64 0.37 4.89
C VAL A 484 -10.21 0.81 4.62
N PRO A 485 -9.92 2.14 4.67
CA PRO A 485 -8.56 2.66 4.55
C PRO A 485 -7.63 1.94 5.54
N ILE A 486 -6.45 1.52 5.08
CA ILE A 486 -5.53 0.77 5.93
C ILE A 486 -4.83 1.76 6.87
N ARG A 487 -5.08 1.58 8.17
CA ARG A 487 -4.46 2.36 9.24
C ARG A 487 -3.03 1.88 9.47
N HIS A 488 -2.09 2.80 9.66
CA HIS A 488 -0.69 2.54 9.97
C HIS A 488 -0.30 2.92 11.41
N PHE A 489 -0.63 4.11 11.89
CA PHE A 489 -0.54 4.38 13.32
C PHE A 489 -1.91 4.21 13.96
N ARG A 490 -1.97 3.34 14.99
CA ARG A 490 -3.19 3.12 15.77
C ARG A 490 -3.55 4.39 16.55
N ASP A 491 -4.79 4.47 17.02
CA ASP A 491 -5.29 5.68 17.68
C ASP A 491 -4.52 5.99 18.98
N GLU A 492 -3.93 4.98 19.63
CA GLU A 492 -3.04 5.16 20.79
C GLU A 492 -1.71 5.85 20.45
N LEU A 493 -1.28 5.77 19.18
CA LEU A 493 -0.04 6.37 18.68
C LEU A 493 -0.30 7.67 17.90
N GLN A 494 -1.47 7.82 17.27
CA GLN A 494 -1.91 9.00 16.52
C GLN A 494 -3.45 9.14 16.58
N SER A 495 -3.96 9.75 17.65
CA SER A 495 -5.41 9.88 17.87
C SER A 495 -6.08 10.98 17.06
N GLU A 496 -5.30 11.99 16.62
CA GLU A 496 -5.83 13.19 15.97
C GLU A 496 -6.30 12.90 14.54
N SER A 497 -7.39 13.56 14.13
CA SER A 497 -7.89 13.41 12.76
C SER A 497 -6.86 13.92 11.76
N MET A 498 -6.67 13.15 10.68
CA MET A 498 -5.73 13.41 9.60
C MET A 498 -4.28 13.56 10.10
N ALA A 499 -3.96 12.97 11.26
CA ALA A 499 -2.61 13.00 11.80
C ALA A 499 -1.61 12.27 10.91
N TYR A 500 -0.34 12.64 11.06
CA TYR A 500 0.76 12.08 10.28
C TYR A 500 0.84 10.55 10.42
N GLY A 501 0.89 9.84 9.29
CA GLY A 501 1.05 8.40 9.24
C GLY A 501 -0.12 7.61 9.84
N ARG A 502 -1.28 8.24 10.07
CA ARG A 502 -2.47 7.53 10.54
C ARG A 502 -2.89 6.49 9.51
N TYR A 503 -2.83 6.81 8.23
CA TYR A 503 -3.11 5.86 7.14
C TYR A 503 -1.89 5.60 6.27
N GLY A 504 -1.90 4.47 5.57
CA GLY A 504 -0.87 4.06 4.63
C GLY A 504 -0.37 2.64 4.86
N VAL A 505 0.41 2.15 3.90
CA VAL A 505 1.05 0.83 3.96
C VAL A 505 2.55 1.00 3.73
N VAL A 506 3.32 0.83 4.79
CA VAL A 506 4.80 0.72 4.74
C VAL A 506 5.19 -0.71 4.37
N ARG A 507 6.19 -0.88 3.50
CA ARG A 507 6.75 -2.20 3.12
C ARG A 507 7.23 -2.99 4.33
N ASN A 508 7.38 -4.32 4.24
CA ASN A 508 7.81 -5.21 5.34
C ASN A 508 7.00 -5.04 6.65
N SER A 509 5.69 -4.79 6.51
CA SER A 509 4.72 -4.74 7.60
C SER A 509 3.54 -5.64 7.25
N TRP A 510 2.97 -6.27 8.27
CA TRP A 510 1.76 -7.08 8.14
C TRP A 510 0.58 -6.33 8.76
N TYR A 511 -0.38 -5.93 7.91
CA TYR A 511 -1.65 -5.33 8.29
C TYR A 511 -2.71 -6.43 8.40
N ASN A 512 -3.09 -6.76 9.63
CA ASN A 512 -4.13 -7.73 9.91
C ASN A 512 -5.42 -7.02 10.31
N LEU A 513 -6.49 -7.24 9.56
CA LEU A 513 -7.79 -6.64 9.79
C LEU A 513 -8.77 -7.70 10.30
N LEU A 514 -9.55 -7.36 11.31
CA LEU A 514 -10.63 -8.19 11.84
C LEU A 514 -11.96 -7.46 11.71
N LEU A 515 -12.85 -7.96 10.86
CA LEU A 515 -14.21 -7.44 10.74
C LEU A 515 -15.06 -7.93 11.92
N THR A 516 -15.49 -7.02 12.79
CA THR A 516 -16.22 -7.34 14.03
C THR A 516 -17.71 -7.02 13.96
N SER A 517 -18.14 -6.04 13.15
CA SER A 517 -19.57 -5.79 12.89
C SER A 517 -19.82 -5.01 11.60
N ILE A 518 -21.00 -5.22 11.02
CA ILE A 518 -21.58 -4.40 9.96
C ILE A 518 -22.71 -3.57 10.58
N LYS A 519 -22.56 -2.24 10.57
CA LYS A 519 -23.48 -1.31 11.26
C LYS A 519 -24.51 -0.67 10.33
N ASN A 520 -24.16 -0.50 9.06
CA ASN A 520 -25.02 0.11 8.03
C ASN A 520 -24.86 -0.60 6.69
N TYR A 521 -25.81 -0.40 5.78
CA TYR A 521 -25.67 -0.82 4.38
C TYR A 521 -24.51 -0.07 3.70
N GLY A 522 -23.85 -0.75 2.77
CA GLY A 522 -22.74 -0.19 1.99
C GLY A 522 -23.24 0.47 0.71
N THR A 523 -22.33 0.65 -0.25
CA THR A 523 -22.65 1.18 -1.58
C THR A 523 -23.11 0.04 -2.51
N GLY A 524 -24.00 0.35 -3.47
CA GLY A 524 -24.47 -0.61 -4.47
C GLY A 524 -23.42 -0.91 -5.55
N GLU A 525 -22.48 0.02 -5.74
CA GLU A 525 -21.34 -0.16 -6.63
C GLU A 525 -20.08 0.48 -6.05
N ILE A 526 -18.93 0.17 -6.66
CA ILE A 526 -17.67 0.84 -6.35
C ILE A 526 -17.64 2.16 -7.11
N PRO A 527 -17.63 3.33 -6.42
CA PRO A 527 -17.70 4.60 -7.11
C PRO A 527 -16.40 4.87 -7.86
N LYS A 528 -16.53 5.55 -9.00
CA LYS A 528 -15.35 6.02 -9.77
C LYS A 528 -14.64 7.17 -9.07
N ASP A 529 -15.42 8.07 -8.47
CA ASP A 529 -14.92 9.22 -7.73
C ASP A 529 -14.92 8.94 -6.23
N ARG A 530 -13.87 9.39 -5.52
CA ARG A 530 -13.66 9.14 -4.09
C ARG A 530 -13.32 10.44 -3.36
N PRO A 531 -14.31 11.33 -3.18
CA PRO A 531 -14.07 12.72 -2.80
C PRO A 531 -13.79 12.93 -1.31
N GLU A 532 -13.88 11.90 -0.48
CA GLU A 532 -13.88 12.05 0.98
C GLU A 532 -12.48 11.88 1.58
N PRO A 533 -12.18 12.56 2.69
CA PRO A 533 -11.01 12.24 3.52
C PRO A 533 -11.18 10.86 4.17
N ASP A 534 -10.06 10.24 4.56
CA ASP A 534 -10.07 8.91 5.18
C ASP A 534 -10.78 8.89 6.54
N ASP A 535 -10.61 9.96 7.33
CA ASP A 535 -11.31 10.10 8.60
C ASP A 535 -12.75 10.58 8.37
N LYS A 536 -13.69 9.67 8.59
CA LYS A 536 -15.13 9.92 8.47
C LYS A 536 -15.81 9.98 9.82
N ASP A 537 -16.75 10.91 9.98
CA ASP A 537 -17.61 11.02 11.17
C ASP A 537 -18.53 9.81 11.38
N LYS A 538 -18.71 8.96 10.35
CA LYS A 538 -19.61 7.81 10.35
C LYS A 538 -18.91 6.58 9.79
N SER A 539 -18.76 5.55 10.63
CA SER A 539 -18.27 4.24 10.19
C SER A 539 -19.44 3.30 9.85
N TRP A 540 -19.42 2.73 8.65
CA TRP A 540 -20.39 1.71 8.24
C TRP A 540 -20.05 0.32 8.76
N LEU A 541 -18.77 0.09 9.09
CA LEU A 541 -18.24 -1.14 9.65
C LEU A 541 -17.58 -0.86 11.01
N SER A 542 -17.33 -1.93 11.77
CA SER A 542 -16.35 -1.95 12.85
C SER A 542 -15.25 -2.93 12.47
N VAL A 543 -14.02 -2.44 12.37
CA VAL A 543 -12.84 -3.22 11.99
C VAL A 543 -11.73 -2.93 12.99
N GLU A 544 -11.15 -3.99 13.53
CA GLU A 544 -9.95 -3.89 14.37
C GLU A 544 -8.71 -4.03 13.50
N PHE A 545 -7.71 -3.19 13.75
CA PHE A 545 -6.45 -3.16 13.01
C PHE A 545 -5.30 -3.57 13.92
N THR A 546 -4.57 -4.59 13.51
CA THR A 546 -3.33 -5.00 14.14
C THR A 546 -2.21 -4.92 13.12
N ILE A 547 -1.20 -4.13 13.43
CA ILE A 547 0.01 -4.03 12.62
C ILE A 547 1.10 -4.77 13.33
N LEU A 548 1.64 -5.73 12.60
CA LEU A 548 2.55 -6.72 13.14
C LEU A 548 3.87 -6.59 12.40
N PRO A 549 5.00 -6.66 13.13
CA PRO A 549 6.28 -6.84 12.47
C PRO A 549 6.23 -8.11 11.61
N TRP A 550 6.56 -8.01 10.33
CA TRP A 550 6.60 -9.18 9.45
C TRP A 550 7.96 -9.88 9.60
N VAL A 551 8.02 -10.79 10.57
CA VAL A 551 9.25 -11.46 11.01
C VAL A 551 9.39 -12.81 10.30
N GLU A 552 10.59 -13.37 10.19
CA GLU A 552 10.77 -14.73 9.67
C GLU A 552 10.36 -15.82 10.67
N ARG A 553 9.82 -16.93 10.18
CA ARG A 553 9.59 -18.15 10.97
C ARG A 553 10.90 -18.92 11.18
N GLY A 554 11.37 -19.06 12.42
CA GLY A 554 12.35 -20.11 12.72
C GLY A 554 11.67 -21.46 12.92
N GLN A 555 12.23 -22.50 12.32
CA GLN A 555 11.98 -23.87 12.74
C GLN A 555 12.98 -24.22 13.84
N GLY A 556 12.56 -24.08 15.09
CA GLY A 556 13.24 -24.77 16.19
C GLY A 556 12.88 -26.25 16.10
N ILE A 557 13.84 -27.10 15.70
CA ILE A 557 13.76 -28.52 16.02
C ILE A 557 14.01 -28.60 17.53
N GLU A 558 12.94 -28.84 18.30
CA GLU A 558 13.13 -29.41 19.63
C GLU A 558 13.79 -30.78 19.45
N LEU A 559 14.99 -30.93 20.02
CA LEU A 559 15.55 -32.25 20.36
C LEU A 559 15.21 -32.55 21.82
#